data_AF-A0A962ZSE6-F1
#
_entry.id   AF-A0A962ZSE6-F1
#
_cell.length_a   1.000
_cell.length_b   1.000
_cell.length_c   1.000
_cell.angle_alpha   90.00
_cell.angle_beta   90.00
_cell.angle_gamma   90.00
#
_symmetry.space_group_name_H-M   'P 1'
#
loop_
_entity.id
_entity.type
_entity.pdbx_description
1 polymer ?
#
loop_
_entity_poly.entity_id
_entity_poly.type
_entity_poly.pdbx_seq_one_letter_code
_entity_poly.pdbx_strand_id
1 'polypeptide(L)' 'VTSGLGGRFPEGYPVAVVTEIERDPGRAFARVVARPSAALDRSRHVLLVFSTQDRRGN' A
#
# COMPACT_ATOMS: atom_id res chain seq x y z
N VAL A 1 2.19 -0.15 5.50
CA VAL A 1 1.29 -1.27 5.14
C VAL A 1 -0.05 -0.73 4.68
N THR A 2 -0.90 -1.51 4.01
CA THR A 2 -2.26 -1.10 3.58
C THR A 2 -3.19 -0.96 4.80
N SER A 3 -4.15 -0.06 4.72
CA SER A 3 -5.18 0.13 5.76
C SER A 3 -6.43 -0.72 5.56
N GLY A 4 -6.67 -1.24 4.35
CA GLY A 4 -7.91 -1.97 4.03
C GLY A 4 -9.16 -1.11 3.82
N LEU A 5 -9.10 0.21 4.04
CA LEU A 5 -10.28 1.10 3.99
C LEU A 5 -10.96 1.19 2.60
N GLY A 6 -10.20 0.96 1.53
CA GLY A 6 -10.73 0.97 0.17
C GLY A 6 -11.37 -0.36 -0.27
N GLY A 7 -11.46 -1.36 0.62
CA GLY A 7 -12.05 -2.66 0.32
C GLY A 7 -11.31 -3.52 -0.72
N ARG A 8 -10.25 -3.01 -1.36
CA ARG A 8 -9.54 -3.72 -2.44
C ARG A 8 -8.38 -4.60 -1.98
N PHE A 9 -7.65 -4.16 -0.96
CA PHE A 9 -6.52 -4.91 -0.40
C PHE A 9 -6.82 -5.28 1.05
N PRO A 10 -6.34 -6.44 1.55
CA PRO A 10 -6.37 -6.72 2.97
C PRO A 10 -5.68 -5.64 3.77
N GLU A 11 -6.08 -5.43 5.02
CA GLU A 11 -5.32 -4.60 5.97
C GLU A 11 -3.97 -5.26 6.28
N GLY A 12 -2.95 -4.44 6.51
CA GLY A 12 -1.62 -4.90 6.91
C GLY A 12 -0.75 -5.45 5.77
N TYR A 13 -1.22 -5.43 4.53
CA TYR A 13 -0.45 -5.91 3.38
C TYR A 13 0.79 -5.03 3.15
N PRO A 14 1.99 -5.60 2.93
CA PRO A 14 3.20 -4.83 2.67
C PRO A 14 3.06 -3.93 1.45
N VAL A 15 3.58 -2.70 1.56
CA VAL A 15 3.52 -1.70 0.47
C VAL A 15 4.93 -1.20 0.15
N ALA A 16 5.52 -0.49 1.12
CA ALA A 16 6.79 0.18 0.95
C ALA A 16 7.43 0.46 2.32
N VAL A 17 8.73 0.81 2.30
CA VAL A 17 9.48 1.36 3.43
C VAL A 17 9.73 2.84 3.18
N VAL A 18 9.46 3.69 4.17
CA VAL A 18 9.66 5.15 4.07
C VAL A 18 11.14 5.46 3.88
N THR A 19 11.45 6.32 2.92
CA THR A 19 12.82 6.80 2.64
C THR A 19 13.00 8.29 2.92
N GLU A 20 11.93 9.07 2.82
CA GLU A 20 11.98 10.52 3.05
C GLU A 20 10.63 11.05 3.55
N ILE A 21 10.69 12.09 4.38
CA ILE A 21 9.51 12.80 4.89
C ILE A 21 9.76 14.30 4.70
N GLU A 22 8.96 14.94 3.86
CA GLU A 22 8.94 16.39 3.67
C GLU A 22 7.74 17.00 4.40
N ARG A 23 8.02 17.97 5.27
CA ARG A 23 7.01 18.74 6.00
C ARG A 23 7.18 20.21 5.67
N ASP A 24 6.27 20.73 4.86
CA ASP A 24 6.20 22.14 4.51
C ASP A 24 5.11 22.81 5.37
N PRO A 25 5.46 23.79 6.22
CA PRO A 25 4.47 24.55 7.01
C PRO A 25 3.39 25.23 6.17
N GLY A 26 3.64 25.47 4.88
CA GLY A 26 2.66 26.00 3.93
C GLY A 26 1.66 24.97 3.40
N ARG A 27 1.80 23.68 3.73
CA ARG A 27 0.92 22.60 3.27
C ARG A 27 0.20 21.93 4.43
N ALA A 28 -1.08 21.61 4.22
CA ALA A 28 -1.90 20.90 5.20
C ALA A 28 -1.42 19.46 5.49
N PHE A 29 -0.61 18.86 4.60
CA PHE A 29 -0.16 17.47 4.70
C PHE A 29 1.32 17.34 4.36
N ALA A 30 1.98 16.37 5.00
CA ALA A 30 3.34 15.98 4.68
C ALA A 30 3.40 15.18 3.38
N ARG A 31 4.51 15.31 2.64
CA ARG A 31 4.83 14.42 1.51
C ARG A 31 5.78 13.34 1.98
N VAL A 32 5.48 12.08 1.66
CA VAL A 32 6.32 10.94 2.03
C VAL A 32 6.77 10.22 0.78
N VAL A 33 8.08 10.00 0.67
CA VAL A 33 8.67 9.14 -0.37
C VAL A 33 8.96 7.78 0.25
N ALA A 34 8.64 6.71 -0.46
CA ALA A 34 8.82 5.36 0.02
C ALA A 34 9.32 4.43 -1.07
N ARG A 35 10.20 3.50 -0.70
CA ARG A 35 10.72 2.44 -1.57
C ARG A 35 9.79 1.23 -1.53
N PRO A 36 9.26 0.75 -2.68
CA PRO A 36 8.40 -0.43 -2.70
C PRO A 36 9.03 -1.64 -2.03
N SER A 37 8.23 -2.40 -1.28
CA SER A 37 8.70 -3.61 -0.59
C SER A 37 8.96 -4.77 -1.56
N ALA A 38 8.36 -4.73 -2.76
CA ALA A 38 8.51 -5.75 -3.78
C ALA A 38 9.43 -5.27 -4.92
N ALA A 39 10.31 -6.17 -5.39
CA ALA A 39 11.03 -6.00 -6.65
C ALA A 39 10.15 -6.48 -7.82
N LEU A 40 9.31 -5.57 -8.32
CA LEU A 40 8.34 -5.83 -9.39
C LEU A 40 9.02 -6.20 -10.72
N ASP A 41 10.23 -5.69 -10.94
CA ASP A 41 11.04 -5.83 -12.16
C ASP A 41 11.63 -7.24 -12.36
N ARG A 42 11.59 -8.12 -11.35
CA ARG A 42 12.18 -9.47 -11.39
C ARG A 42 11.20 -10.59 -11.08
N SER A 43 9.94 -10.26 -10.77
CA SER A 43 8.94 -11.22 -10.32
C SER A 43 8.27 -11.92 -11.52
N ARG A 44 8.62 -13.18 -11.78
CA ARG A 44 7.95 -14.02 -12.78
C ARG A 44 6.62 -14.60 -12.32
N HIS A 45 6.39 -14.61 -11.01
CA HIS A 45 5.21 -15.20 -10.38
C HIS A 45 4.51 -14.13 -9.54
N VAL A 46 3.18 -14.13 -9.60
CA VAL A 46 2.32 -13.21 -8.87
C VAL A 46 1.33 -14.01 -8.01
N LEU A 47 0.99 -13.47 -6.85
CA LEU A 47 -0.08 -13.99 -6.00
C LEU A 47 -1.29 -13.07 -6.13
N LEU A 48 -2.43 -13.63 -6.52
CA LEU A 48 -3.70 -12.92 -6.46
C LEU A 48 -4.19 -12.91 -5.02
N VAL A 49 -4.38 -11.71 -4.49
CA VAL A 49 -4.88 -11.48 -3.13
C VAL A 49 -6.29 -10.90 -3.25
N PHE A 50 -7.26 -11.60 -2.68
CA PHE A 50 -8.66 -11.16 -2.63
C PHE A 50 -8.96 -10.59 -1.25
N SER A 51 -9.64 -9.44 -1.19
CA SER A 51 -10.06 -8.86 0.08
C SER A 51 -11.23 -9.66 0.68
N THR A 52 -11.29 -9.77 2.00
CA THR A 52 -12.37 -10.47 2.71
C THR A 52 -13.71 -9.74 2.63
N GLN A 53 -13.73 -8.46 2.27
CA GLN A 53 -14.97 -7.71 2.02
C GLN A 53 -15.65 -8.08 0.69
N ASP A 54 -14.89 -8.59 -0.29
CA ASP A 54 -15.46 -9.12 -1.55
C ASP A 54 -16.37 -10.35 -1.30
N ARG A 55 -16.24 -10.99 -0.12
CA ARG A 55 -17.03 -12.17 0.27
C ARG A 55 -18.42 -11.84 0.85
N ARG A 56 -18.80 -10.56 0.95
CA ARG A 56 -20.14 -10.14 1.44
C ARG A 56 -21.10 -9.70 0.32
N GLY A 57 -20.87 -10.17 -0.91
CA GLY A 57 -21.86 -10.09 -1.99
C GLY A 57 -22.40 -11.49 -2.31
N ASN A 58 -23.39 -11.95 -1.53
CA ASN A 58 -24.29 -13.04 -1.91
C ASN A 58 -25.67 -12.75 -1.35
#